data_AF-A0A8S0UAI3-F1
#
_entry.id   AF-A0A8S0UAI3-F1
#
_cell.length_a   1.000
_cell.length_b   1.000
_cell.length_c   1.000
_cell.angle_alpha   90.00
_cell.angle_beta   90.00
_cell.angle_gamma   90.00
#
_symmetry.space_group_name_H-M   'P 1'
#
loop_
_entity.id
_entity.type
_entity.pdbx_description
1 polymer ?
#
loop_
_entity_poly.entity_id
_entity_poly.type
_entity_poly.pdbx_seq_one_letter_code
_entity_poly.pdbx_strand_id
1 'polypeptide(L)'
;MKTSYSLGSSNSPKSFQAYPRGDFDLESGIVKKSRKPKKSPIKMLSSLGNRIQYYYKLHPLMLFLICLSLGITILIILYGSPVRMMPYYKKLDANVYNYPFSKFKNLVMVAGHSIYTSSSCEKVDKEDSWFLESYQRHPGQAATFVTHIRKGVEIAANDDEALLLFSGGETRKDAGPRSEAQSYWVVAESKGWFGEWLSCVYFLAEIIN
;
A
#
# COMPACT_ATOMS: atom_id res chain seq x y z
N MET A 1 40.29 47.56 -41.86
CA MET A 1 40.26 48.90 -41.23
C MET A 1 38.92 49.03 -40.49
N LYS A 2 38.94 49.39 -39.21
CA LYS A 2 37.78 49.56 -38.31
C LYS A 2 36.97 50.82 -38.66
N THR A 3 35.64 50.77 -38.44
CA THR A 3 34.74 51.73 -37.72
C THR A 3 33.26 51.33 -38.01
N SER A 4 32.32 50.97 -37.10
CA SER A 4 31.60 51.67 -35.99
C SER A 4 30.78 52.90 -36.48
N TYR A 5 29.47 53.14 -36.22
CA TYR A 5 28.64 53.10 -34.98
C TYR A 5 27.09 53.08 -35.24
N SER A 6 26.31 53.08 -34.13
CA SER A 6 24.85 53.10 -33.81
C SER A 6 23.94 54.12 -34.56
N LEU A 7 22.58 54.17 -34.45
CA LEU A 7 21.69 54.20 -33.27
C LEU A 7 20.17 54.29 -33.68
N GLY A 8 19.28 53.60 -32.94
CA GLY A 8 17.88 53.99 -32.58
C GLY A 8 16.82 54.12 -33.70
N SER A 9 15.51 54.08 -33.48
CA SER A 9 14.59 53.73 -32.38
C SER A 9 13.18 53.82 -32.98
N SER A 10 12.25 53.00 -32.47
CA SER A 10 10.79 53.19 -32.42
C SER A 10 10.01 53.42 -33.73
N ASN A 11 9.24 52.41 -34.17
CA ASN A 11 7.83 52.55 -34.55
C ASN A 11 7.24 51.18 -34.96
N SER A 12 6.59 50.47 -34.02
CA SER A 12 5.62 49.42 -34.35
C SER A 12 4.21 49.90 -33.97
N PRO A 13 3.20 49.79 -34.86
CA PRO A 13 1.89 50.39 -34.63
C PRO A 13 1.09 49.68 -33.52
N LYS A 14 0.28 50.47 -32.81
CA LYS A 14 -0.53 50.09 -31.65
C LYS A 14 -1.53 48.97 -31.97
N SER A 15 -1.62 47.96 -31.11
CA SER A 15 -2.62 46.89 -31.18
C SER A 15 -4.05 47.41 -30.95
N PHE A 16 -4.99 46.98 -31.78
CA PHE A 16 -6.41 47.33 -31.74
C PHE A 16 -7.08 46.88 -30.42
N GLN A 17 -7.82 47.77 -29.76
CA GLN A 17 -8.63 47.42 -28.59
C GLN A 17 -9.94 46.77 -29.04
N ALA A 18 -10.10 45.47 -28.81
CA ALA A 18 -11.39 44.79 -28.99
C ALA A 18 -12.41 45.31 -27.96
N TYR A 19 -13.66 45.50 -28.40
CA TYR A 19 -14.77 46.00 -27.58
C TYR A 19 -14.98 45.18 -26.29
N PRO A 20 -15.31 45.82 -25.16
CA PRO A 20 -15.57 45.11 -23.91
C PRO A 20 -16.84 44.25 -24.04
N ARG A 21 -16.72 42.94 -23.84
CA ARG A 21 -17.87 42.02 -23.72
C ARG A 21 -18.67 42.38 -22.46
N GLY A 22 -19.78 43.08 -22.65
CA GLY A 22 -20.85 43.20 -21.66
C GLY A 22 -22.16 42.84 -22.35
N ASP A 23 -22.98 42.00 -21.71
CA ASP A 23 -24.28 41.60 -22.24
C ASP A 23 -25.17 42.85 -22.37
N PHE A 24 -25.43 43.25 -23.62
CA PHE A 24 -26.24 44.42 -23.94
C PHE A 24 -27.68 43.97 -24.19
N ASP A 25 -28.59 44.42 -23.32
CA ASP A 25 -30.01 44.08 -23.38
C ASP A 25 -30.71 45.09 -24.31
N LEU A 26 -30.98 44.67 -25.56
CA LEU A 26 -31.43 45.54 -26.67
C LEU A 26 -32.79 46.23 -26.43
N GLU A 27 -33.60 45.73 -25.50
CA GLU A 27 -34.95 46.24 -25.26
C GLU A 27 -35.01 47.37 -24.21
N SER A 28 -33.99 47.52 -23.37
CA SER A 28 -34.02 48.50 -22.26
C SER A 28 -32.97 49.60 -22.33
N GLY A 29 -32.04 49.57 -23.30
CA GLY A 29 -31.10 50.67 -23.58
C GLY A 29 -30.13 51.04 -22.45
N ILE A 30 -30.05 50.27 -21.35
CA ILE A 30 -29.23 50.58 -20.17
C ILE A 30 -28.15 49.50 -19.98
N VAL A 31 -26.89 49.93 -19.95
CA VAL A 31 -25.75 49.06 -19.63
C VAL A 31 -25.82 48.68 -18.14
N LYS A 32 -26.14 47.41 -17.83
CA LYS A 32 -26.10 46.89 -16.46
C LYS A 32 -24.64 46.81 -15.98
N LYS A 33 -24.30 47.65 -15.01
CA LYS A 33 -23.00 47.64 -14.34
C LYS A 33 -22.88 46.37 -13.48
N SER A 34 -21.99 45.45 -13.85
CA SER A 34 -21.63 44.29 -13.03
C SER A 34 -21.24 44.73 -11.60
N ARG A 35 -21.95 44.23 -10.59
CA ARG A 35 -21.58 44.40 -9.18
C ARG A 35 -20.35 43.55 -8.89
N LYS A 36 -19.21 44.19 -8.60
CA LYS A 36 -18.01 43.51 -8.09
C LYS A 36 -18.32 42.82 -6.76
N PRO A 37 -18.00 41.53 -6.55
CA PRO A 37 -18.04 40.94 -5.23
C PRO A 37 -16.91 41.54 -4.38
N LYS A 38 -17.26 42.34 -3.37
CA LYS A 38 -16.36 42.71 -2.26
C LYS A 38 -16.69 41.84 -1.05
N LYS A 39 -15.96 40.74 -0.86
CA LYS A 39 -15.74 40.15 0.47
C LYS A 39 -14.31 39.60 0.53
N SER A 40 -13.45 40.28 1.30
CA SER A 40 -12.14 39.75 1.67
C SER A 40 -12.33 38.68 2.75
N PRO A 41 -11.60 37.55 2.71
CA PRO A 41 -11.70 36.49 3.72
C PRO A 41 -11.33 36.99 5.14
N ILE A 42 -10.58 38.09 5.20
CA ILE A 42 -10.10 38.73 6.44
C ILE A 42 -11.26 39.22 7.32
N LYS A 43 -12.40 39.66 6.75
CA LYS A 43 -13.57 40.12 7.54
C LYS A 43 -14.35 38.97 8.20
N MET A 44 -14.16 37.71 7.77
CA MET A 44 -14.78 36.55 8.42
C MET A 44 -13.95 36.00 9.59
N LEU A 45 -12.62 36.22 9.62
CA LEU A 45 -11.78 35.82 10.74
C LEU A 45 -12.05 36.64 12.02
N SER A 46 -12.40 37.93 11.88
CA SER A 46 -12.67 38.77 13.04
C SER A 46 -13.98 38.43 13.76
N SER A 47 -15.00 37.93 13.04
CA SER A 47 -16.26 37.50 13.66
C SER A 47 -16.14 36.17 14.40
N LEU A 48 -15.20 35.32 13.98
CA LEU A 48 -14.87 34.08 14.68
C LEU A 48 -14.13 34.35 15.99
N GLY A 49 -13.23 35.34 16.01
CA GLY A 49 -12.52 35.76 17.22
C GLY A 49 -13.45 36.17 18.37
N ASN A 50 -14.49 36.96 18.08
CA ASN A 50 -15.46 37.40 19.09
C ASN A 50 -16.32 36.23 19.62
N ARG A 51 -16.67 35.26 18.76
CA ARG A 51 -17.38 34.04 19.16
C ARG A 51 -16.50 33.16 20.04
N ILE A 52 -15.24 33.00 19.66
CA ILE A 52 -14.24 32.26 20.40
C ILE A 52 -14.05 32.89 21.79
N GLN A 53 -13.90 34.22 21.89
CA GLN A 53 -13.82 34.93 23.17
C GLN A 53 -15.06 34.74 24.07
N TYR A 54 -16.25 34.67 23.48
CA TYR A 54 -17.48 34.37 24.21
C TYR A 54 -17.45 32.94 24.81
N TYR A 55 -17.03 31.95 24.03
CA TYR A 55 -16.83 30.57 24.52
C TYR A 55 -15.78 30.49 25.63
N TYR A 56 -14.67 31.23 25.51
CA TYR A 56 -13.64 31.32 26.55
C TYR A 56 -14.18 31.90 27.87
N LYS A 57 -15.15 32.82 27.81
CA LYS A 57 -15.73 33.49 28.97
C LYS A 57 -16.80 32.65 29.68
N LEU A 58 -17.50 31.78 28.96
CA LEU A 58 -18.61 30.97 29.50
C LEU A 58 -18.17 29.62 30.08
N HIS A 59 -17.18 28.96 29.49
CA HIS A 59 -16.83 27.60 29.88
C HIS A 59 -15.31 27.41 30.02
N PRO A 60 -14.68 28.00 31.05
CA PRO A 60 -13.26 27.78 31.34
C PRO A 60 -12.92 26.29 31.56
N LEU A 61 -13.87 25.51 32.07
CA LEU A 61 -13.74 24.07 32.25
C LEU A 61 -13.62 23.30 30.94
N MET A 62 -14.34 23.69 29.88
CA MET A 62 -14.28 22.98 28.59
C MET A 62 -12.90 23.12 27.95
N LEU A 63 -12.25 24.28 28.13
CA LEU A 63 -10.88 24.50 27.69
C LEU A 63 -9.90 23.68 28.49
N PHE A 64 -10.11 23.59 29.81
CA PHE A 64 -9.32 22.73 30.65
C PHE A 64 -9.42 21.27 30.20
N LEU A 65 -10.61 20.78 29.84
CA LEU A 65 -10.80 19.42 29.31
C LEU A 65 -10.14 19.21 27.94
N ILE A 66 -10.17 20.21 27.05
CA ILE A 66 -9.48 20.16 25.75
C ILE A 66 -7.96 20.16 25.95
N CYS A 67 -7.44 21.02 26.83
CA CYS A 67 -6.03 21.05 27.18
C CYS A 67 -5.59 19.74 27.87
N LEU A 68 -6.46 19.16 28.71
CA LEU A 68 -6.21 17.89 29.38
C LEU A 68 -6.17 16.74 28.37
N SER A 69 -7.08 16.70 27.39
CA SER A 69 -7.06 15.65 26.35
C SER A 69 -5.84 15.78 25.43
N LEU A 70 -5.45 17.00 25.05
CA LEU A 70 -4.21 17.26 24.32
C LEU A 70 -2.97 16.91 25.18
N GLY A 71 -3.00 17.22 26.47
CA GLY A 71 -1.93 16.87 27.42
C GLY A 71 -1.78 15.36 27.59
N ILE A 72 -2.88 14.62 27.73
CA ILE A 72 -2.87 13.16 27.85
C ILE A 72 -2.39 12.51 26.55
N THR A 73 -2.80 12.99 25.37
CA THR A 73 -2.29 12.47 24.09
C THR A 73 -0.80 12.72 23.91
N ILE A 74 -0.30 13.92 24.27
CA ILE A 74 1.14 14.21 24.29
C ILE A 74 1.85 13.32 25.30
N LEU A 75 1.29 13.12 26.49
CA LEU A 75 1.86 12.26 27.52
C LEU A 75 1.92 10.80 27.06
N ILE A 76 0.88 10.28 26.40
CA ILE A 76 0.88 8.93 25.80
C ILE A 76 1.92 8.85 24.67
N ILE A 77 2.13 9.90 23.88
CA ILE A 77 3.22 9.92 22.89
C ILE A 77 4.59 9.96 23.58
N LEU A 78 4.73 10.68 24.70
CA LEU A 78 6.00 10.83 25.43
C LEU A 78 6.37 9.59 26.25
N TYR A 79 5.38 8.97 26.91
CA TYR A 79 5.54 7.76 27.72
C TYR A 79 5.39 6.48 26.90
N GLY A 80 4.55 6.52 25.88
CA GLY A 80 4.14 5.37 25.05
C GLY A 80 4.74 5.35 23.66
N SER A 81 5.74 6.20 23.36
CA SER A 81 6.54 5.98 22.17
C SER A 81 7.93 5.46 22.49
N PRO A 82 8.31 4.28 21.95
CA PRO A 82 9.60 4.18 21.33
C PRO A 82 9.57 5.00 20.04
N VAL A 83 9.59 6.35 20.10
CA VAL A 83 10.07 7.15 18.96
C VAL A 83 11.60 7.08 19.00
N ARG A 84 12.09 5.86 18.77
CA ARG A 84 13.37 5.58 18.12
C ARG A 84 13.09 5.09 16.70
N MET A 85 12.14 5.73 16.02
CA MET A 85 12.18 5.72 14.56
C MET A 85 13.37 6.62 14.19
N MET A 86 14.53 6.00 13.93
CA MET A 86 15.83 6.63 13.57
C MET A 86 16.75 7.04 14.76
N PRO A 87 17.21 6.07 15.57
CA PRO A 87 18.60 5.57 15.43
C PRO A 87 18.71 4.04 15.50
N TYR A 88 17.57 3.33 15.47
CA TYR A 88 17.53 1.86 15.51
C TYR A 88 18.08 1.23 14.23
N TYR A 89 17.89 1.84 13.06
CA TYR A 89 18.50 1.39 11.80
C TYR A 89 20.03 1.28 11.90
N LYS A 90 20.69 2.28 12.49
CA LYS A 90 22.16 2.32 12.59
C LYS A 90 22.75 1.32 13.59
N LYS A 91 21.98 0.88 14.59
CA LYS A 91 22.41 -0.14 15.59
C LYS A 91 21.95 -1.55 15.21
N LEU A 92 20.92 -1.66 14.36
CA LEU A 92 20.55 -2.90 13.68
C LEU A 92 21.62 -3.28 12.65
N ASP A 93 22.12 -2.37 11.82
CA ASP A 93 23.10 -2.70 10.76
C ASP A 93 24.33 -3.49 11.25
N ALA A 94 24.74 -3.30 12.51
CA ALA A 94 25.88 -4.04 13.09
C ALA A 94 25.52 -5.43 13.67
N ASN A 95 24.25 -5.70 13.98
CA ASN A 95 23.74 -6.99 14.47
C ASN A 95 22.93 -7.76 13.41
N VAL A 96 22.60 -7.11 12.29
CA VAL A 96 21.77 -7.63 11.18
C VAL A 96 22.49 -8.71 10.37
N TYR A 97 23.81 -8.89 10.49
CA TYR A 97 24.51 -9.98 9.79
C TYR A 97 24.25 -11.37 10.36
N ASN A 98 23.48 -11.51 11.44
CA ASN A 98 23.14 -12.82 11.99
C ASN A 98 21.68 -13.21 11.70
N TYR A 99 21.30 -13.17 10.42
CA TYR A 99 20.06 -13.83 9.98
C TYR A 99 20.24 -15.35 10.06
N PRO A 100 19.24 -16.10 10.57
CA PRO A 100 19.30 -17.55 10.68
C PRO A 100 19.47 -18.26 9.32
N PHE A 101 19.27 -17.52 8.23
CA PHE A 101 19.29 -17.96 6.85
C PHE A 101 20.34 -17.22 6.00
N SER A 102 21.45 -16.75 6.61
CA SER A 102 22.51 -16.00 5.92
C SER A 102 23.17 -16.75 4.76
N LYS A 103 23.06 -18.08 4.72
CA LYS A 103 23.51 -18.93 3.60
C LYS A 103 22.67 -18.71 2.34
N PHE A 104 21.37 -18.45 2.49
CA PHE A 104 20.44 -18.40 1.35
C PHE A 104 20.44 -17.00 0.73
N LYS A 105 20.65 -16.94 -0.58
CA LYS A 105 20.65 -15.69 -1.37
C LYS A 105 19.45 -15.59 -2.30
N ASN A 106 18.86 -16.72 -2.66
CA ASN A 106 17.75 -16.82 -3.60
C ASN A 106 16.49 -17.31 -2.88
N LEU A 107 15.33 -16.82 -3.29
CA LEU A 107 14.03 -17.23 -2.74
C LEU A 107 13.19 -17.84 -3.87
N VAL A 108 12.79 -19.09 -3.69
CA VAL A 108 11.85 -19.77 -4.58
C VAL A 108 10.50 -19.81 -3.87
N MET A 109 9.59 -18.94 -4.29
CA MET A 109 8.26 -18.83 -3.69
C MET A 109 7.22 -19.56 -4.54
N VAL A 110 6.46 -20.45 -3.90
CA VAL A 110 5.32 -21.17 -4.49
C VAL A 110 4.05 -20.56 -3.93
N ALA A 111 3.27 -19.89 -4.77
CA ALA A 111 2.01 -19.27 -4.38
C ALA A 111 0.87 -20.30 -4.39
N GLY A 112 0.20 -20.40 -3.24
CA GLY A 112 -1.04 -21.12 -3.08
C GLY A 112 -2.19 -20.49 -3.85
N HIS A 113 -3.07 -21.34 -4.39
CA HIS A 113 -4.30 -20.92 -5.05
C HIS A 113 -5.50 -21.84 -4.75
N SER A 114 -5.25 -22.93 -4.04
CA SER A 114 -6.25 -23.92 -3.64
C SER A 114 -5.71 -24.72 -2.46
N ILE A 115 -6.59 -25.42 -1.75
CA ILE A 115 -6.24 -26.19 -0.57
C ILE A 115 -6.44 -27.67 -0.90
N TYR A 116 -5.40 -28.47 -0.71
CA TYR A 116 -5.51 -29.93 -0.75
C TYR A 116 -6.27 -30.45 0.49
N THR A 117 -7.43 -31.08 0.26
CA THR A 117 -8.37 -31.49 1.31
C THR A 117 -8.50 -33.00 1.47
N SER A 118 -8.09 -33.80 0.49
CA SER A 118 -8.19 -35.27 0.60
C SER A 118 -7.34 -35.80 1.75
N SER A 119 -7.90 -36.76 2.49
CA SER A 119 -7.19 -37.53 3.52
C SER A 119 -6.29 -38.62 2.93
N SER A 120 -6.56 -39.04 1.69
CA SER A 120 -5.79 -40.05 0.96
C SER A 120 -4.89 -39.37 -0.07
N CYS A 121 -3.58 -39.40 0.18
CA CYS A 121 -2.55 -38.80 -0.69
C CYS A 121 -2.42 -39.47 -2.08
N GLU A 122 -3.25 -40.48 -2.37
CA GLU A 122 -3.20 -41.29 -3.59
C GLU A 122 -3.70 -40.55 -4.85
N LYS A 123 -4.53 -39.51 -4.69
CA LYS A 123 -5.25 -38.86 -5.81
C LYS A 123 -5.02 -37.34 -5.89
N VAL A 124 -3.80 -36.88 -5.63
CA VAL A 124 -3.46 -35.45 -5.68
C VAL A 124 -3.73 -34.79 -7.04
N ASP A 125 -3.76 -35.55 -8.13
CA ASP A 125 -4.00 -35.00 -9.47
C ASP A 125 -5.51 -34.85 -9.79
N LYS A 126 -6.39 -35.28 -8.88
CA LYS A 126 -7.85 -35.18 -9.07
C LYS A 126 -8.42 -33.94 -8.41
N GLU A 127 -9.30 -33.28 -9.12
CA GLU A 127 -10.01 -32.07 -8.75
C GLU A 127 -10.81 -32.24 -7.45
N ASP A 128 -11.40 -33.42 -7.22
CA ASP A 128 -12.16 -33.74 -6.01
C ASP A 128 -11.30 -33.76 -4.73
N SER A 129 -9.97 -33.81 -4.88
CA SER A 129 -9.04 -33.79 -3.75
C SER A 129 -8.60 -32.37 -3.36
N TRP A 130 -9.06 -31.37 -4.11
CA TRP A 130 -8.75 -29.95 -3.92
C TRP A 130 -10.02 -29.16 -3.64
N PHE A 131 -9.91 -28.18 -2.76
CA PHE A 131 -10.94 -27.17 -2.59
C PHE A 131 -10.87 -26.17 -3.75
N LEU A 132 -11.72 -26.37 -4.76
CA LEU A 132 -11.78 -25.53 -5.96
C LEU A 132 -13.01 -24.61 -5.94
N GLU A 133 -12.77 -23.32 -6.12
CA GLU A 133 -13.81 -22.34 -6.42
C GLU A 133 -14.49 -22.65 -7.76
N SER A 134 -15.71 -22.15 -7.96
CA SER A 134 -16.49 -22.41 -9.18
C SER A 134 -15.75 -22.06 -10.47
N TYR A 135 -14.94 -20.99 -10.47
CA TYR A 135 -14.12 -20.59 -11.62
C TYR A 135 -12.84 -21.42 -11.80
N GLN A 136 -12.40 -22.14 -10.77
CA GLN A 136 -11.22 -23.02 -10.81
C GLN A 136 -11.60 -24.46 -11.20
N ARG A 137 -12.89 -24.78 -11.26
CA ARG A 137 -13.39 -26.11 -11.64
C ARG A 137 -13.34 -26.31 -13.14
N HIS A 138 -12.13 -26.53 -13.65
CA HIS A 138 -11.91 -27.02 -15.00
C HIS A 138 -11.01 -28.26 -14.96
N PRO A 139 -11.18 -29.19 -15.92
CA PRO A 139 -10.34 -30.37 -16.01
C PRO A 139 -8.85 -30.01 -16.05
N GLY A 140 -8.03 -30.70 -15.26
CA GLY A 140 -6.58 -30.51 -15.19
C GLY A 140 -6.10 -29.41 -14.24
N GLN A 141 -6.99 -28.71 -13.52
CA GLN A 141 -6.56 -27.66 -12.60
C GLN A 141 -5.75 -28.21 -11.42
N ALA A 142 -6.18 -29.35 -10.86
CA ALA A 142 -5.45 -30.03 -9.79
C ALA A 142 -4.03 -30.40 -10.23
N ALA A 143 -3.88 -30.94 -11.44
CA ALA A 143 -2.57 -31.27 -12.02
C ALA A 143 -1.68 -30.03 -12.18
N THR A 144 -2.26 -28.85 -12.46
CA THR A 144 -1.52 -27.59 -12.54
C THR A 144 -0.93 -27.20 -11.17
N PHE A 145 -1.70 -27.34 -10.08
CA PHE A 145 -1.18 -27.08 -8.73
C PHE A 145 -0.07 -28.04 -8.34
N VAL A 146 -0.25 -29.34 -8.60
CA VAL A 146 0.79 -30.35 -8.36
C VAL A 146 2.06 -30.04 -9.16
N THR A 147 1.91 -29.60 -10.42
CA THR A 147 3.04 -29.19 -11.26
C THR A 147 3.74 -27.94 -10.73
N HIS A 148 2.98 -26.95 -10.24
CA HIS A 148 3.54 -25.74 -9.63
C HIS A 148 4.38 -26.10 -8.40
N ILE A 149 3.84 -26.93 -7.49
CA ILE A 149 4.56 -27.42 -6.31
C ILE A 149 5.85 -28.12 -6.74
N ARG A 150 5.75 -29.06 -7.69
CA ARG A 150 6.89 -29.81 -8.20
C ARG A 150 7.97 -28.89 -8.76
N LYS A 151 7.61 -27.93 -9.60
CA LYS A 151 8.57 -26.99 -10.18
C LYS A 151 9.23 -26.09 -9.16
N GLY A 152 8.50 -25.63 -8.15
CA GLY A 152 9.11 -24.88 -7.04
C GLY A 152 10.17 -25.71 -6.30
N VAL A 153 9.85 -26.96 -5.99
CA VAL A 153 10.79 -27.87 -5.33
C VAL A 153 12.01 -28.15 -6.22
N GLU A 154 11.79 -28.47 -7.50
CA GLU A 154 12.88 -28.72 -8.46
C GLU A 154 13.80 -27.49 -8.64
N ILE A 155 13.26 -26.28 -8.66
CA ILE A 155 14.08 -25.05 -8.80
C ILE A 155 14.91 -24.84 -7.53
N ALA A 156 14.29 -24.95 -6.35
CA ALA A 156 15.01 -24.77 -5.08
C ALA A 156 16.09 -25.85 -4.89
N ALA A 157 15.84 -27.07 -5.33
CA ALA A 157 16.78 -28.17 -5.27
C ALA A 157 18.03 -28.00 -6.12
N ASN A 158 17.90 -27.31 -7.25
CA ASN A 158 19.02 -27.07 -8.17
C ASN A 158 19.91 -25.89 -7.72
N ASP A 159 19.59 -25.25 -6.59
CA ASP A 159 20.32 -24.10 -6.06
C ASP A 159 20.53 -24.24 -4.54
N ASP A 160 21.76 -24.58 -4.14
CA ASP A 160 22.15 -24.77 -2.73
C ASP A 160 22.04 -23.49 -1.87
N GLU A 161 21.92 -22.32 -2.51
CA GLU A 161 21.68 -21.02 -1.88
C GLU A 161 20.21 -20.57 -2.01
N ALA A 162 19.31 -21.41 -2.51
CA ALA A 162 17.88 -21.13 -2.57
C ALA A 162 17.11 -21.59 -1.32
N LEU A 163 16.20 -20.73 -0.87
CA LEU A 163 15.19 -21.04 0.13
C LEU A 163 13.86 -21.30 -0.57
N LEU A 164 13.27 -22.48 -0.36
CA LEU A 164 11.91 -22.78 -0.80
C LEU A 164 10.89 -22.22 0.21
N LEU A 165 9.91 -21.46 -0.28
CA LEU A 165 8.81 -20.91 0.51
C LEU A 165 7.47 -21.26 -0.14
N PHE A 166 6.67 -22.11 0.52
CA PHE A 166 5.24 -22.21 0.21
C PHE A 166 4.50 -21.06 0.88
N SER A 167 3.78 -20.27 0.09
CA SER A 167 3.03 -19.11 0.55
C SER A 167 1.53 -19.31 0.34
N GLY A 168 0.72 -18.81 1.27
CA GLY A 168 -0.74 -18.86 1.19
C GLY A 168 -1.37 -19.17 2.55
N GLY A 169 -2.31 -18.32 2.96
CA GLY A 169 -2.97 -18.38 4.28
C GLY A 169 -4.20 -19.27 4.31
N GLU A 170 -4.96 -19.18 5.41
CA GLU A 170 -6.29 -19.77 5.53
C GLU A 170 -7.32 -18.87 4.86
N THR A 171 -7.42 -18.95 3.53
CA THR A 171 -8.25 -18.02 2.75
C THR A 171 -9.71 -18.49 2.61
N ARG A 172 -10.06 -19.69 3.09
CA ARG A 172 -11.36 -20.34 2.88
C ARG A 172 -11.87 -21.02 4.14
N LYS A 173 -12.96 -20.50 4.70
CA LYS A 173 -13.64 -21.09 5.87
C LYS A 173 -14.16 -22.50 5.59
N ASP A 174 -14.59 -22.75 4.36
CA ASP A 174 -15.20 -24.03 3.95
C ASP A 174 -14.17 -25.12 3.63
N ALA A 175 -12.88 -24.77 3.57
CA ALA A 175 -11.78 -25.73 3.34
C ALA A 175 -11.21 -26.32 4.64
N GLY A 176 -11.72 -25.87 5.81
CA GLY A 176 -11.23 -26.26 7.13
C GLY A 176 -10.04 -25.42 7.62
N PRO A 177 -9.49 -25.72 8.80
CA PRO A 177 -8.36 -25.00 9.41
C PRO A 177 -7.04 -25.42 8.76
N ARG A 178 -6.92 -25.22 7.45
CA ARG A 178 -5.73 -25.56 6.66
C ARG A 178 -5.39 -24.42 5.72
N SER A 179 -4.14 -23.98 5.79
CA SER A 179 -3.64 -22.97 4.86
C SER A 179 -3.26 -23.59 3.51
N GLU A 180 -3.29 -22.78 2.46
CA GLU A 180 -2.86 -23.20 1.13
C GLU A 180 -1.40 -23.68 1.17
N ALA A 181 -0.51 -22.92 1.85
CA ALA A 181 0.90 -23.27 2.01
C ALA A 181 1.11 -24.63 2.68
N GLN A 182 0.37 -24.89 3.77
CA GLN A 182 0.43 -26.17 4.47
C GLN A 182 -0.03 -27.31 3.56
N SER A 183 -1.10 -27.10 2.81
CA SER A 183 -1.63 -28.12 1.90
C SER A 183 -0.64 -28.47 0.77
N TYR A 184 0.07 -27.47 0.24
CA TYR A 184 1.10 -27.67 -0.78
C TYR A 184 2.32 -28.41 -0.24
N TRP A 185 2.74 -28.08 0.99
CA TRP A 185 3.81 -28.80 1.68
C TRP A 185 3.46 -30.28 1.89
N VAL A 186 2.24 -30.59 2.35
CA VAL A 186 1.76 -31.98 2.52
C VAL A 186 1.80 -32.74 1.19
N VAL A 187 1.40 -32.11 0.09
CA VAL A 187 1.49 -32.75 -1.24
C VAL A 187 2.94 -33.06 -1.60
N ALA A 188 3.86 -32.10 -1.44
CA ALA A 188 5.28 -32.31 -1.71
C ALA A 188 5.90 -33.41 -0.82
N GLU A 189 5.55 -33.43 0.47
CA GLU A 189 5.99 -34.46 1.42
C GLU A 189 5.47 -35.84 1.03
N SER A 190 4.17 -35.96 0.71
CA SER A 190 3.54 -37.22 0.31
C SER A 190 4.16 -37.83 -0.96
N LYS A 191 4.77 -36.99 -1.80
CA LYS A 191 5.48 -37.40 -3.02
C LYS A 191 6.97 -37.64 -2.79
N GLY A 192 7.48 -37.39 -1.58
CA GLY A 192 8.89 -37.59 -1.23
C GLY A 192 9.85 -36.57 -1.86
N TRP A 193 9.37 -35.42 -2.34
CA TRP A 193 10.21 -34.51 -3.13
C TRP A 193 11.28 -33.78 -2.33
N PHE A 194 11.16 -33.70 -1.00
CA PHE A 194 12.18 -33.06 -0.17
C PHE A 194 13.45 -33.91 -0.01
N GLY A 195 13.32 -35.24 0.10
CA GLY A 195 14.44 -36.14 0.39
C GLY A 195 15.32 -36.50 -0.80
N GLU A 196 14.81 -36.36 -2.03
CA GLU A 196 15.61 -36.57 -3.25
C GLU A 196 16.43 -35.34 -3.66
N TRP A 197 16.04 -34.14 -3.20
CA TRP A 197 16.41 -32.90 -3.88
C TRP A 197 16.81 -31.72 -2.95
N LEU A 198 16.52 -31.75 -1.63
CA LEU A 198 16.76 -30.61 -0.73
C LEU A 198 17.34 -31.00 0.64
N SER A 199 18.39 -30.30 1.09
CA SER A 199 18.97 -30.48 2.44
C SER A 199 18.34 -29.57 3.51
N CYS A 200 17.58 -28.54 3.15
CA CYS A 200 16.92 -27.62 4.09
C CYS A 200 15.58 -27.14 3.54
N VAL A 201 14.49 -27.40 4.27
CA VAL A 201 13.14 -26.89 3.97
C VAL A 201 12.65 -26.15 5.21
N TYR A 202 12.32 -24.87 5.07
CA TYR A 202 11.77 -24.09 6.17
C TYR A 202 10.30 -23.77 5.92
N PHE A 203 9.49 -23.98 6.95
CA PHE A 203 8.07 -23.67 6.96
C PHE A 203 7.88 -22.30 7.63
N LEU A 204 7.39 -21.32 6.88
CA LEU A 204 6.89 -20.07 7.42
C LEU A 204 5.37 -20.03 7.25
N ALA A 205 4.65 -20.68 8.16
CA ALA A 205 3.22 -20.46 8.32
C ALA A 205 2.99 -19.36 9.36
N GLU A 206 3.22 -18.11 8.99
CA GLU A 206 2.70 -16.95 9.72
C GLU A 206 3.05 -15.66 8.96
N ILE A 207 2.45 -15.46 7.79
CA ILE A 207 2.26 -14.11 7.27
C ILE A 207 0.84 -14.04 6.73
N ILE A 208 0.09 -13.08 7.25
CA ILE A 208 -1.29 -12.70 6.92
C ILE A 208 -2.39 -13.52 7.61
N ASN A 209 -2.70 -13.14 8.86
CA ASN A 209 -4.07 -13.01 9.33
C ASN A 209 -4.23 -11.59 9.88
#